data_AF-M1T6S0-F1
#
_entry.id   AF-M1T6S0-F1
#
_cell.length_a   1.000
_cell.length_b   1.000
_cell.length_c   1.000
_cell.angle_alpha   90.00
_cell.angle_beta   90.00
_cell.angle_gamma   90.00
#
_symmetry.space_group_name_H-M   'P 1'
#
loop_
_entity.id
_entity.type
_entity.pdbx_description
1 polymer ?
#
loop_
_entity_poly.entity_id
_entity_poly.type
_entity_poly.pdbx_seq_one_letter_code
_entity_poly.pdbx_strand_id
1 'polypeptide(L)'
;MTQLRLRPSLAIWLSIALHLGLILLWATYEGFIFAKPKDRNPDIIEVHLEEPIAKNNSDLATSLNSDKQAASSEAPSAPTAEEWAFASKYTLKNSKGYRHSFGQQVRSMMGTAIEGPDQGQVRFSIEIAPNGTVTKVETLWKTSDKAERLARRAIQSMPTLPPTPTGKPLIFERTISFTPFASNDAPVYRDDCLPDPPSFGNPFAWDGKSPQDIKKNKPAEKPSPEALAECLKQLPQDSIEGIAAHNQRQLDQWRSNKLNQEK
;
A
#
# COMPACT_ATOMS: atom_id res chain seq x y z
N MET A 1 -63.37 -50.44 2.99
CA MET A 1 -62.27 -49.47 3.07
C MET A 1 -60.99 -50.15 2.60
N THR A 2 -60.64 -49.97 1.32
CA THR A 2 -59.50 -50.66 0.70
C THR A 2 -58.35 -49.67 0.60
N GLN A 3 -57.38 -49.80 1.52
CA GLN A 3 -56.16 -48.99 1.54
C GLN A 3 -55.26 -49.40 0.37
N LEU A 4 -55.07 -48.51 -0.60
CA LEU A 4 -54.21 -48.71 -1.77
C LEU A 4 -52.74 -48.61 -1.31
N ARG A 5 -52.10 -49.75 -1.01
CA ARG A 5 -50.66 -49.80 -0.73
C ARG A 5 -49.89 -49.47 -2.02
N LEU A 6 -49.41 -48.23 -2.12
CA LEU A 6 -48.47 -47.82 -3.15
C LEU A 6 -47.15 -48.57 -2.94
N ARG A 7 -46.75 -49.36 -3.93
CA ARG A 7 -45.49 -50.13 -3.90
C ARG A 7 -44.30 -49.15 -3.79
N PRO A 8 -43.26 -49.44 -3.00
CA PRO A 8 -42.12 -48.54 -2.76
C PRO A 8 -41.38 -48.15 -4.04
N SER A 9 -41.46 -48.99 -5.09
CA SER A 9 -40.97 -48.67 -6.42
C SER A 9 -41.69 -47.48 -7.06
N LEU A 10 -43.01 -47.32 -6.87
CA LEU A 10 -43.80 -46.24 -7.46
C LEU A 10 -43.43 -44.86 -6.86
N ALA A 11 -43.13 -44.82 -5.56
CA ALA A 11 -42.73 -43.60 -4.87
C ALA A 11 -41.35 -43.11 -5.32
N ILE A 12 -40.42 -44.03 -5.58
CA ILE A 12 -39.09 -43.70 -6.12
C ILE A 12 -39.22 -43.16 -7.55
N TRP A 13 -40.05 -43.77 -8.40
CA TRP A 13 -40.32 -43.27 -9.75
C TRP A 13 -40.97 -41.89 -9.76
N LEU A 14 -41.90 -41.62 -8.85
CA LEU A 14 -42.51 -40.29 -8.68
C LEU A 14 -41.49 -39.24 -8.23
N SER A 15 -40.58 -39.59 -7.30
CA SER A 15 -39.52 -38.69 -6.87
C SER A 15 -38.56 -38.36 -8.02
N ILE A 16 -38.12 -39.39 -8.77
CA ILE A 16 -37.24 -39.20 -9.92
C ILE A 16 -37.92 -38.34 -11.00
N ALA A 17 -39.20 -38.59 -11.30
CA ALA A 17 -39.96 -37.80 -12.27
C ALA A 17 -40.11 -36.33 -11.82
N LEU A 18 -40.31 -36.06 -10.53
CA LEU A 18 -40.39 -34.71 -9.98
C LEU A 18 -39.06 -33.96 -10.12
N HIS A 19 -37.94 -34.61 -9.81
CA HIS A 19 -36.61 -34.00 -9.92
C HIS A 19 -36.22 -33.75 -11.37
N LEU A 20 -36.54 -34.68 -12.28
CA LEU A 20 -36.34 -34.50 -13.72
C LEU A 20 -37.21 -33.35 -14.28
N GLY A 21 -38.44 -33.22 -13.80
CA GLY A 21 -39.33 -32.10 -14.16
C GLY A 21 -38.77 -30.76 -13.71
N LEU A 22 -38.22 -30.66 -12.50
CA LEU A 22 -37.55 -29.46 -11.99
C LEU A 22 -36.27 -29.11 -12.76
N ILE A 23 -35.48 -30.11 -13.16
CA ILE A 23 -34.28 -29.91 -13.99
C ILE A 23 -34.65 -29.42 -15.39
N LEU A 24 -35.70 -29.98 -16.00
CA LEU A 24 -36.22 -29.51 -17.29
C LEU A 24 -36.78 -28.09 -17.20
N LEU A 25 -37.50 -27.76 -16.13
CA LEU A 25 -38.01 -26.40 -15.92
C LEU A 25 -36.86 -25.40 -15.74
N TRP A 26 -35.82 -25.77 -14.98
CA TRP A 26 -34.62 -24.95 -14.77
C TRP A 26 -33.83 -24.75 -16.07
N ALA A 27 -33.65 -25.80 -16.88
CA ALA A 27 -33.01 -25.72 -18.20
C ALA A 27 -33.78 -24.86 -19.22
N THR A 28 -35.09 -24.64 -19.01
CA THR A 28 -35.89 -23.72 -19.82
C THR A 28 -35.97 -22.30 -19.27
N TYR A 29 -35.62 -22.08 -17.99
CA TYR A 29 -35.70 -20.77 -17.32
C TYR A 29 -34.37 -19.99 -17.39
N GLU A 30 -33.23 -20.68 -17.31
CA GLU A 30 -31.91 -20.10 -17.54
C GLU A 30 -31.46 -20.42 -18.97
N GLY A 31 -31.40 -19.39 -19.82
CA GLY A 31 -31.02 -19.47 -21.24
C GLY A 31 -29.57 -19.90 -21.47
N PHE A 32 -29.27 -21.18 -21.24
CA PHE A 32 -28.00 -21.78 -21.62
C PHE A 32 -28.25 -22.93 -22.60
N ILE A 33 -27.84 -22.65 -23.85
CA ILE A 33 -27.45 -23.53 -24.96
C ILE A 33 -28.20 -23.19 -26.26
N PHE A 34 -27.41 -22.63 -27.19
CA PHE A 34 -27.68 -22.26 -28.59
C PHE A 34 -28.51 -20.99 -28.88
N ALA A 35 -27.90 -19.84 -28.60
CA ALA A 35 -28.05 -18.70 -29.52
C ALA A 35 -27.22 -18.95 -30.79
N LYS A 36 -27.91 -19.26 -31.88
CA LYS A 36 -27.39 -19.34 -33.25
C LYS A 36 -26.74 -17.99 -33.62
N PRO A 37 -25.51 -17.92 -34.17
CA PRO A 37 -25.04 -16.69 -34.79
C PRO A 37 -25.92 -16.39 -36.01
N LYS A 38 -26.49 -15.19 -36.04
CA LYS A 38 -27.33 -14.70 -37.13
C LYS A 38 -26.44 -14.40 -38.34
N ASP A 39 -26.80 -14.96 -39.49
CA ASP A 39 -26.15 -14.80 -40.80
C ASP A 39 -25.65 -13.38 -41.06
N ARG A 40 -24.35 -13.26 -41.33
CA ARG A 40 -23.80 -12.17 -42.16
C ARG A 40 -22.89 -12.79 -43.22
N ASN A 41 -23.25 -12.47 -44.45
CA ASN A 41 -22.66 -12.78 -45.75
C ASN A 41 -21.12 -12.99 -45.75
N PRO A 42 -20.59 -14.11 -46.30
CA PRO A 42 -19.17 -14.35 -46.42
C PRO A 42 -18.65 -13.84 -47.78
N ASP A 43 -18.55 -12.52 -47.95
CA ASP A 43 -17.72 -11.96 -49.00
C ASP A 43 -16.54 -11.24 -48.36
N ILE A 44 -15.42 -11.95 -48.42
CA ILE A 44 -14.04 -11.49 -48.52
C ILE A 44 -13.96 -9.96 -48.69
N ILE A 45 -13.65 -9.24 -47.61
CA ILE A 45 -13.04 -7.91 -47.72
C ILE A 45 -11.54 -8.17 -47.61
N GLU A 46 -10.97 -8.35 -48.79
CA GLU A 46 -9.58 -8.08 -49.12
C GLU A 46 -9.09 -6.90 -48.27
N VAL A 47 -8.02 -7.11 -47.50
CA VAL A 47 -7.35 -6.05 -46.77
C VAL A 47 -6.73 -5.13 -47.81
N HIS A 48 -7.51 -4.19 -48.32
CA HIS A 48 -6.97 -3.03 -49.01
C HIS A 48 -6.33 -2.17 -47.92
N LEU A 49 -5.00 -2.13 -47.90
CA LEU A 49 -4.27 -1.04 -47.27
C LEU A 49 -4.70 0.23 -48.01
N GLU A 50 -5.72 0.91 -47.51
CA GLU A 50 -5.99 2.28 -47.87
C GLU A 50 -5.00 3.16 -47.09
N GLU A 51 -4.32 4.06 -47.78
CA GLU A 51 -3.33 4.97 -47.23
C GLU A 51 -3.90 5.78 -46.04
N PRO A 52 -3.06 6.12 -45.03
CA PRO A 52 -3.52 6.76 -43.82
C PRO A 52 -4.07 8.16 -44.14
N ILE A 53 -5.38 8.33 -44.00
CA ILE A 53 -6.03 9.63 -44.03
C ILE A 53 -5.47 10.45 -42.86
N ALA A 54 -4.73 11.50 -43.18
CA ALA A 54 -4.28 12.53 -42.25
C ALA A 54 -5.48 13.25 -41.63
N LYS A 55 -6.04 12.69 -40.55
CA LYS A 55 -6.93 13.43 -39.66
C LYS A 55 -6.06 14.26 -38.72
N ASN A 56 -6.10 15.57 -38.90
CA ASN A 56 -5.45 16.54 -38.03
C ASN A 56 -5.92 16.32 -36.58
N ASN A 57 -4.98 15.91 -35.72
CA ASN A 57 -5.16 15.65 -34.29
C ASN A 57 -5.50 16.90 -33.44
N SER A 58 -5.95 17.99 -34.05
CA SER A 58 -6.12 19.28 -33.36
C SER A 58 -7.40 19.36 -32.53
N ASP A 59 -8.46 18.66 -32.91
CA ASP A 59 -9.77 18.86 -32.28
C ASP A 59 -10.02 17.94 -31.06
N LEU A 60 -9.30 16.81 -30.95
CA LEU A 60 -9.32 15.98 -29.74
C LEU A 60 -8.33 16.48 -28.67
N ALA A 61 -7.33 17.27 -29.07
CA ALA A 61 -6.39 17.92 -28.15
C ALA A 61 -7.00 19.16 -27.46
N THR A 62 -8.07 19.73 -28.02
CA THR A 62 -8.61 21.02 -27.55
C THR A 62 -9.66 20.86 -26.43
N SER A 63 -10.21 19.66 -26.18
CA SER A 63 -11.16 19.43 -25.07
C SER A 63 -10.54 18.80 -23.81
N LEU A 64 -9.24 18.50 -23.80
CA LEU A 64 -8.51 17.99 -22.63
C LEU A 64 -7.69 19.06 -21.90
N ASN A 65 -7.51 20.24 -22.50
CA ASN A 65 -7.01 21.43 -21.83
C ASN A 65 -8.16 22.12 -21.08
N SER A 66 -8.66 21.49 -20.02
CA SER A 66 -9.05 22.32 -18.88
C SER A 66 -7.75 22.84 -18.27
N ASP A 67 -7.59 24.16 -18.23
CA ASP A 67 -6.52 24.92 -17.57
C ASP A 67 -6.48 24.65 -16.05
N LYS A 68 -6.36 23.38 -15.64
CA LYS A 68 -6.08 23.02 -14.26
C LYS A 68 -4.57 23.03 -14.13
N GLN A 69 -4.04 24.08 -13.51
CA GLN A 69 -2.63 24.16 -13.14
C GLN A 69 -2.23 22.87 -12.42
N ALA A 70 -1.18 22.20 -12.93
CA ALA A 70 -0.64 20.99 -12.33
C ALA A 70 -0.30 21.24 -10.86
N ALA A 71 -0.69 20.31 -9.97
CA ALA A 71 -0.36 20.47 -8.56
C ALA A 71 1.17 20.50 -8.39
N SER A 72 1.66 21.36 -7.51
CA SER A 72 3.09 21.44 -7.19
C SER A 72 3.31 21.59 -5.70
N SER A 73 4.43 21.06 -5.22
CA SER A 73 4.87 21.21 -3.84
C SER A 73 6.37 21.41 -3.82
N GLU A 74 6.78 22.53 -3.22
CA GLU A 74 8.18 22.82 -2.95
C GLU A 74 8.81 21.73 -2.09
N ALA A 75 10.14 21.67 -2.09
CA ALA A 75 10.81 20.79 -1.18
C ALA A 75 10.54 21.22 0.27
N PRO A 76 10.28 20.28 1.21
CA PRO A 76 10.17 20.62 2.61
C PRO A 76 11.50 21.18 3.11
N SER A 77 11.45 21.98 4.19
CA SER A 77 12.67 22.39 4.89
C SER A 77 13.49 21.19 5.32
N ALA A 78 14.81 21.32 5.23
CA ALA A 78 15.74 20.34 5.81
C ALA A 78 15.54 20.28 7.34
N PRO A 79 15.84 19.13 7.98
CA PRO A 79 15.76 19.03 9.44
C PRO A 79 16.70 20.03 10.11
N THR A 80 16.24 20.61 11.22
CA THR A 80 17.05 21.54 12.01
C THR A 80 18.15 20.83 12.79
N ALA A 81 19.10 21.61 13.33
CA ALA A 81 20.15 21.07 14.18
C ALA A 81 19.57 20.43 15.45
N GLU A 82 18.52 21.01 16.03
CA GLU A 82 17.81 20.47 17.20
C GLU A 82 17.12 19.14 16.87
N GLU A 83 16.49 19.04 15.68
CA GLU A 83 15.86 17.80 15.23
C GLU A 83 16.91 16.69 15.04
N TRP A 84 18.07 17.00 14.45
CA TRP A 84 19.19 16.05 14.34
C TRP A 84 19.80 15.69 15.70
N ALA A 85 19.90 16.65 16.63
CA ALA A 85 20.38 16.42 17.98
C ALA A 85 19.44 15.51 18.79
N PHE A 86 18.13 15.67 18.63
CA PHE A 86 17.14 14.74 19.17
C PHE A 86 17.24 13.37 18.50
N ALA A 87 17.25 13.34 17.17
CA ALA A 87 17.25 12.11 16.38
C ALA A 87 18.47 11.22 16.66
N SER A 88 19.64 11.82 16.91
CA SER A 88 20.90 11.13 17.27
C SER A 88 20.92 10.58 18.70
N LYS A 89 19.94 10.91 19.54
CA LYS A 89 19.80 10.37 20.91
C LYS A 89 18.64 9.39 21.03
N TYR A 90 17.66 9.47 20.13
CA TYR A 90 16.45 8.66 20.21
C TYR A 90 16.67 7.23 19.71
N THR A 91 16.58 6.24 20.61
CA THR A 91 16.89 4.82 20.33
C THR A 91 15.66 3.97 20.03
N LEU A 92 14.48 4.37 20.47
CA LEU A 92 13.26 3.56 20.39
C LEU A 92 12.79 3.35 18.94
N LYS A 93 12.07 2.24 18.72
CA LYS A 93 11.47 1.82 17.44
C LYS A 93 12.44 1.92 16.27
N ASN A 94 13.63 1.33 16.45
CA ASN A 94 14.71 1.33 15.46
C ASN A 94 15.13 2.76 15.10
N SER A 95 15.41 3.61 16.10
CA SER A 95 15.81 5.01 15.92
C SER A 95 14.88 5.78 14.96
N LYS A 96 13.57 5.68 15.21
CA LYS A 96 12.52 6.25 14.34
C LYS A 96 12.74 7.72 13.98
N GLY A 97 13.14 8.55 14.95
CA GLY A 97 13.45 9.97 14.72
C GLY A 97 14.55 10.14 13.67
N TYR A 98 15.65 9.40 13.79
CA TYR A 98 16.76 9.39 12.84
C TYR A 98 16.30 9.02 11.41
N ARG A 99 15.49 7.97 11.27
CA ARG A 99 14.95 7.55 9.97
C ARG A 99 14.00 8.57 9.35
N HIS A 100 13.23 9.27 10.18
CA HIS A 100 12.37 10.34 9.71
C HIS A 100 13.20 11.53 9.22
N SER A 101 14.14 12.04 10.04
CA SER A 101 15.04 13.15 9.68
C SER A 101 15.87 12.84 8.44
N PHE A 102 16.37 11.61 8.30
CA PHE A 102 17.03 11.15 7.08
C PHE A 102 16.14 11.33 5.84
N GLY A 103 14.91 10.82 5.88
CA GLY A 103 13.98 10.93 4.76
C GLY A 103 13.61 12.37 4.42
N GLN A 104 13.43 13.22 5.44
CA GLN A 104 13.17 14.64 5.28
C GLN A 104 14.36 15.38 4.66
N GLN A 105 15.59 15.11 5.12
CA GLN A 105 16.82 15.66 4.56
C GLN A 105 17.00 15.28 3.09
N VAL A 106 16.72 14.03 2.73
CA VAL A 106 16.78 13.61 1.32
C VAL A 106 15.73 14.39 0.51
N ARG A 107 14.49 14.47 0.99
CA ARG A 107 13.40 15.12 0.26
C ARG A 107 13.60 16.64 0.12
N SER A 108 14.20 17.30 1.09
CA SER A 108 14.50 18.75 1.04
C SER A 108 15.48 19.09 -0.09
N MET A 109 16.32 18.14 -0.49
CA MET A 109 17.34 18.31 -1.53
C MET A 109 16.86 17.90 -2.94
N MET A 110 15.64 17.38 -3.08
CA MET A 110 15.10 16.90 -4.36
C MET A 110 14.41 17.98 -5.19
N GLY A 111 14.18 19.18 -4.63
CA GLY A 111 13.52 20.30 -5.29
C GLY A 111 11.99 20.17 -5.36
N THR A 112 11.36 20.99 -6.19
CA THR A 112 9.90 21.06 -6.34
C THR A 112 9.36 19.84 -7.08
N ALA A 113 8.38 19.17 -6.48
CA ALA A 113 7.63 18.10 -7.13
C ALA A 113 6.44 18.71 -7.88
N ILE A 114 6.25 18.30 -9.13
CA ILE A 114 5.16 18.75 -10.00
C ILE A 114 4.38 17.51 -10.42
N GLU A 115 3.06 17.61 -10.42
CA GLU A 115 2.16 16.59 -10.92
C GLU A 115 2.50 16.25 -12.38
N GLY A 116 2.61 14.95 -12.67
CA GLY A 116 2.93 14.46 -14.00
C GLY A 116 3.57 13.08 -13.98
N PRO A 117 4.08 12.61 -15.13
CA PRO A 117 4.70 11.28 -15.27
C PRO A 117 6.01 11.14 -14.47
N ASP A 118 6.62 12.27 -14.14
CA ASP A 118 7.89 12.35 -13.42
C ASP A 118 7.73 12.21 -11.90
N GLN A 119 6.52 12.43 -11.37
CA GLN A 119 6.24 12.28 -9.95
C GLN A 119 6.29 10.80 -9.55
N GLY A 120 6.56 10.51 -8.27
CA GLY A 120 6.48 9.15 -7.79
C GLY A 120 7.22 8.93 -6.50
N GLN A 121 7.46 7.66 -6.21
CA GLN A 121 8.06 7.21 -4.96
C GLN A 121 9.16 6.20 -5.27
N VAL A 122 10.13 6.13 -4.37
CA VAL A 122 11.18 5.12 -4.40
C VAL A 122 11.38 4.61 -2.98
N ARG A 123 11.44 3.29 -2.80
CA ARG A 123 11.76 2.67 -1.51
C ARG A 123 13.18 2.13 -1.56
N PHE A 124 14.00 2.58 -0.63
CA PHE A 124 15.36 2.10 -0.44
C PHE A 124 15.48 1.20 0.78
N SER A 125 16.41 0.26 0.73
CA SER A 125 17.07 -0.32 1.90
C SER A 125 18.38 0.43 2.13
N ILE A 126 18.54 1.01 3.31
CA ILE A 126 19.63 1.91 3.68
C ILE A 126 20.38 1.34 4.86
N GLU A 127 21.71 1.41 4.80
CA GLU A 127 22.60 1.10 5.91
C GLU A 127 23.46 2.32 6.25
N ILE A 128 23.48 2.68 7.53
CA ILE A 128 24.28 3.79 8.08
C ILE A 128 25.21 3.22 9.14
N ALA A 129 26.50 3.45 8.98
CA ALA A 129 27.52 3.07 9.96
C ALA A 129 27.37 3.86 11.27
N PRO A 130 27.92 3.36 12.40
CA PRO A 130 27.81 4.04 13.70
C PRO A 130 28.22 5.50 13.72
N ASN A 131 29.17 5.89 12.86
CA ASN A 131 29.68 7.26 12.72
C ASN A 131 28.77 8.18 11.88
N GLY A 132 27.61 7.71 11.40
CA GLY A 132 26.70 8.48 10.55
C GLY A 132 26.97 8.39 9.05
N THR A 133 28.00 7.63 8.61
CA THR A 133 28.29 7.47 7.19
C THR A 133 27.31 6.48 6.55
N VAL A 134 26.68 6.84 5.43
CA VAL A 134 25.87 5.90 4.63
C VAL A 134 26.80 4.91 3.94
N THR A 135 26.66 3.63 4.24
CA THR A 135 27.50 2.56 3.68
C THR A 135 26.82 1.82 2.54
N LYS A 136 25.49 1.70 2.55
CA LYS A 136 24.72 1.00 1.52
C LYS A 136 23.39 1.69 1.20
N VAL A 137 23.05 1.77 -0.09
CA VAL A 137 21.75 2.26 -0.59
C VAL A 137 21.27 1.39 -1.75
N GLU A 138 20.31 0.54 -1.48
CA GLU A 138 19.73 -0.41 -2.44
C GLU A 138 18.28 -0.03 -2.75
N THR A 139 17.91 0.00 -4.03
CA THR A 139 16.52 0.27 -4.44
C THR A 139 15.72 -1.02 -4.34
N LEU A 140 14.68 -1.03 -3.51
CA LEU A 140 13.74 -2.15 -3.41
C LEU A 140 12.67 -2.08 -4.49
N TRP A 141 12.10 -0.89 -4.70
CA TRP A 141 11.20 -0.61 -5.82
C TRP A 141 11.12 0.90 -6.08
N LYS A 142 10.65 1.25 -7.27
CA LYS A 142 10.39 2.64 -7.67
C LYS A 142 9.15 2.73 -8.56
N THR A 143 8.49 3.88 -8.53
CA THR A 143 7.44 4.25 -9.48
C THR A 143 7.86 5.37 -10.42
N SER A 144 9.04 5.98 -10.21
CA SER A 144 9.60 7.02 -11.09
C SER A 144 11.13 6.97 -11.09
N ASP A 145 11.72 6.94 -12.29
CA ASP A 145 13.18 7.00 -12.49
C ASP A 145 13.75 8.35 -12.08
N LYS A 146 12.99 9.43 -12.28
CA LYS A 146 13.41 10.77 -11.86
C LYS A 146 13.43 10.88 -10.34
N ALA A 147 12.42 10.34 -9.65
CA ALA A 147 12.38 10.29 -8.20
C ALA A 147 13.58 9.52 -7.63
N GLU A 148 13.89 8.33 -8.18
CA GLU A 148 15.08 7.57 -7.77
C GLU A 148 16.37 8.35 -8.00
N ARG A 149 16.58 8.89 -9.20
CA ARG A 149 17.80 9.64 -9.54
C ARG A 149 18.01 10.84 -8.62
N LEU A 150 16.95 11.60 -8.34
CA LEU A 150 17.01 12.75 -7.43
C LEU A 150 17.33 12.31 -5.99
N ALA A 151 16.67 11.25 -5.50
CA ALA A 151 16.92 10.76 -4.14
C ALA A 151 18.34 10.20 -3.98
N ARG A 152 18.85 9.45 -4.96
CA ARG A 152 20.25 8.95 -4.95
C ARG A 152 21.25 10.11 -4.95
N ARG A 153 21.02 11.13 -5.79
CA ARG A 153 21.86 12.33 -5.81
C ARG A 153 21.83 13.05 -4.46
N ALA A 154 20.65 13.23 -3.88
CA ALA A 154 20.49 13.85 -2.56
C ALA A 154 21.25 13.08 -1.47
N ILE A 155 21.13 11.74 -1.42
CA ILE A 155 21.85 10.90 -0.45
C ILE A 155 23.38 11.00 -0.64
N GLN A 156 23.86 11.12 -1.88
CA GLN A 156 25.29 11.28 -2.16
C GLN A 156 25.84 12.66 -1.76
N SER A 157 25.00 13.70 -1.81
CA SER A 157 25.42 15.09 -1.59
C SER A 157 25.01 15.66 -0.23
N MET A 158 24.31 14.89 0.61
CA MET A 158 23.83 15.36 1.90
C MET A 158 25.00 15.66 2.86
N PRO A 159 24.81 16.57 3.83
CA PRO A 159 25.82 16.82 4.86
C PRO A 159 26.10 15.56 5.68
N THR A 160 27.25 15.55 6.36
CA THR A 160 27.60 14.48 7.31
C THR A 160 26.50 14.34 8.36
N LEU A 161 25.96 13.13 8.48
CA LEU A 161 24.93 12.84 9.48
C LEU A 161 25.56 12.69 10.87
N PRO A 162 24.79 12.97 11.94
CA PRO A 162 25.26 12.66 13.29
C PRO A 162 25.41 11.14 13.48
N PRO A 163 26.19 10.70 14.48
CA PRO A 163 26.31 9.28 14.84
C PRO A 163 24.95 8.62 15.10
N THR A 164 24.88 7.31 14.87
CA THR A 164 23.66 6.54 15.13
C THR A 164 23.35 6.49 16.65
N PRO A 165 22.09 6.55 17.08
CA PRO A 165 21.74 6.64 18.50
C PRO A 165 22.18 5.47 19.36
N THR A 166 22.30 4.29 18.77
CA THR A 166 22.65 3.05 19.47
C THR A 166 24.14 2.72 19.39
N GLY A 167 24.93 3.52 18.67
CA GLY A 167 26.34 3.21 18.35
C GLY A 167 26.53 1.96 17.48
N LYS A 168 25.44 1.43 16.88
CA LYS A 168 25.45 0.25 16.00
C LYS A 168 25.01 0.66 14.60
N PRO A 169 25.38 -0.10 13.55
CA PRO A 169 24.85 0.15 12.22
C PRO A 169 23.33 0.19 12.22
N LEU A 170 22.76 1.22 11.59
CA LEU A 170 21.32 1.40 11.47
C LEU A 170 20.89 0.97 10.07
N ILE A 171 20.14 -0.13 10.01
CA ILE A 171 19.56 -0.68 8.78
C ILE A 171 18.07 -0.47 8.81
N PHE A 172 17.53 0.15 7.75
CA PHE A 172 16.10 0.41 7.65
C PHE A 172 15.66 0.56 6.20
N GLU A 173 14.36 0.38 6.00
CA GLU A 173 13.72 0.70 4.73
C GLU A 173 13.05 2.07 4.80
N ARG A 174 13.17 2.85 3.72
CA ARG A 174 12.53 4.15 3.62
C ARG A 174 12.00 4.43 2.23
N THR A 175 10.72 4.76 2.17
CA THR A 175 10.11 5.35 0.99
C THR A 175 10.37 6.86 0.99
N ILE A 176 10.90 7.36 -0.12
CA ILE A 176 11.09 8.77 -0.42
C ILE A 176 10.08 9.16 -1.51
N SER A 177 9.25 10.15 -1.22
CA SER A 177 8.16 10.56 -2.10
C SER A 177 8.46 11.88 -2.79
N PHE A 178 8.50 11.85 -4.12
CA PHE A 178 8.61 13.01 -5.00
C PHE A 178 7.27 13.27 -5.65
N THR A 179 6.32 13.78 -4.86
CA THR A 179 4.93 14.05 -5.27
C THR A 179 4.52 15.44 -4.81
N PRO A 180 3.56 16.09 -5.49
CA PRO A 180 3.00 17.37 -5.05
C PRO A 180 2.10 17.21 -3.81
N PHE A 181 1.82 15.97 -3.39
CA PHE A 181 1.04 15.65 -2.20
C PHE A 181 1.95 15.31 -1.01
N ALA A 182 1.60 15.81 0.17
CA ALA A 182 2.32 15.53 1.41
C ALA A 182 2.23 14.05 1.76
N SER A 183 3.37 13.44 2.09
CA SER A 183 3.47 12.02 2.45
C SER A 183 4.54 11.73 3.51
N ASN A 184 5.19 12.77 4.03
CA ASN A 184 6.22 12.66 5.04
C ASN A 184 5.80 13.36 6.34
N ASP A 185 4.74 12.86 6.95
CA ASP A 185 4.18 13.44 8.17
C ASP A 185 5.12 13.26 9.35
N ALA A 186 5.07 14.21 10.29
CA ALA A 186 5.84 14.15 11.52
C ALA A 186 5.54 12.86 12.31
N PRO A 187 6.56 12.21 12.90
CA PRO A 187 6.39 10.98 13.65
C PRO A 187 5.64 11.23 14.98
N VAL A 188 4.83 10.25 15.39
CA VAL A 188 4.11 10.25 16.67
C VAL A 188 4.82 9.29 17.63
N TYR A 189 5.32 9.76 18.77
CA TYR A 189 6.15 9.00 19.71
C TYR A 189 5.41 8.43 20.91
N ARG A 190 4.19 8.93 21.23
CA ARG A 190 3.42 8.50 22.43
C ARG A 190 3.28 6.98 22.58
N ASP A 191 3.27 6.25 21.47
CA ASP A 191 3.04 4.81 21.41
C ASP A 191 4.34 3.98 21.28
N ASP A 192 5.52 4.63 21.28
CA ASP A 192 6.79 3.95 20.99
C ASP A 192 7.25 3.02 22.13
N CYS A 193 6.64 3.12 23.32
CA CYS A 193 6.84 2.18 24.42
C CYS A 193 5.88 0.97 24.39
N LEU A 194 4.88 0.97 23.50
CA LEU A 194 3.99 -0.18 23.36
C LEU A 194 4.75 -1.37 22.75
N PRO A 195 4.50 -2.60 23.19
CA PRO A 195 5.12 -3.78 22.61
C PRO A 195 4.75 -3.87 21.12
N ASP A 196 5.69 -4.36 20.31
CA ASP A 196 5.40 -4.61 18.90
C ASP A 196 4.28 -5.66 18.77
N PRO A 197 3.42 -5.53 17.74
CA PRO A 197 2.42 -6.54 17.49
C PRO A 197 3.11 -7.89 17.22
N PRO A 198 2.52 -9.01 17.66
CA PRO A 198 3.11 -10.31 17.43
C PRO A 198 3.22 -10.58 15.93
N SER A 199 4.31 -11.20 15.50
CA SER A 199 4.46 -11.64 14.12
C SER A 199 3.33 -12.59 13.75
N PHE A 200 2.59 -12.28 12.69
CA PHE A 200 1.55 -13.16 12.20
C PHE A 200 2.19 -14.39 11.53
N GLY A 201 2.01 -15.56 12.14
CA GLY A 201 2.17 -16.84 11.47
C GLY A 201 0.80 -17.34 11.04
N ASN A 202 0.68 -17.81 9.79
CA ASN A 202 -0.54 -18.52 9.36
C ASN A 202 -0.66 -19.83 10.17
N PRO A 203 -1.66 -20.00 11.04
CA PRO A 203 -1.81 -21.20 11.87
C PRO A 203 -2.02 -22.47 11.06
N PHE A 204 -2.46 -22.33 9.80
CA PHE A 204 -2.77 -23.43 8.88
C PHE A 204 -1.68 -23.66 7.83
N ALA A 205 -0.55 -22.93 7.91
CA ALA A 205 0.57 -23.17 7.00
C ALA A 205 1.21 -24.54 7.28
N TRP A 206 1.15 -25.43 6.29
CA TRP A 206 1.67 -26.79 6.35
C TRP A 206 2.75 -27.02 5.28
N ASP A 207 3.80 -27.75 5.63
CA ASP A 207 4.98 -28.01 4.77
C ASP A 207 4.81 -29.25 3.86
N GLY A 208 3.67 -29.94 3.95
CA GLY A 208 3.38 -31.15 3.19
C GLY A 208 4.07 -32.42 3.70
N LYS A 209 4.90 -32.34 4.73
CA LYS A 209 5.74 -33.45 5.21
C LYS A 209 5.58 -33.74 6.69
N SER A 210 5.38 -32.71 7.51
CA SER A 210 5.21 -32.83 8.95
C SER A 210 3.78 -33.23 9.30
N PRO A 211 3.48 -33.69 10.52
CA PRO A 211 2.10 -33.75 11.00
C PRO A 211 1.44 -32.37 10.92
N GLN A 212 0.17 -32.33 10.49
CA GLN A 212 -0.60 -31.09 10.49
C GLN A 212 -0.94 -30.70 11.93
N ASP A 213 -0.39 -29.57 12.38
CA ASP A 213 -0.67 -29.00 13.69
C ASP A 213 -1.00 -27.52 13.56
N ILE A 214 -1.97 -27.06 14.35
CA ILE A 214 -2.41 -25.66 14.34
C ILE A 214 -1.44 -24.86 15.20
N LYS A 215 -0.53 -24.15 14.53
CA LYS A 215 0.47 -23.33 15.22
C LYS A 215 -0.20 -22.13 15.89
N LYS A 216 -0.09 -22.05 17.22
CA LYS A 216 -0.50 -20.84 17.96
C LYS A 216 0.54 -19.75 17.77
N ASN A 217 0.08 -18.54 17.45
CA ASN A 217 0.95 -17.37 17.38
C ASN A 217 1.49 -17.03 18.78
N LYS A 218 2.78 -16.73 18.85
CA LYS A 218 3.43 -16.32 20.10
C LYS A 218 2.84 -14.97 20.55
N PRO A 219 2.35 -14.84 21.80
CA PRO A 219 1.93 -13.55 22.33
C PRO A 219 3.08 -12.53 22.34
N ALA A 220 2.76 -11.25 22.18
CA ALA A 220 3.74 -10.18 22.32
C ALA A 220 4.29 -10.17 23.76
N GLU A 221 5.61 -10.06 23.88
CA GLU A 221 6.29 -9.97 25.17
C GLU A 221 6.09 -8.56 25.74
N LYS A 222 5.47 -8.48 26.92
CA LYS A 222 5.20 -7.20 27.58
C LYS A 222 6.40 -6.80 28.42
N PRO A 223 6.84 -5.52 28.37
CA PRO A 223 7.89 -5.03 29.26
C PRO A 223 7.44 -5.11 30.72
N SER A 224 8.41 -5.19 31.65
CA SER A 224 8.11 -5.06 33.08
C SER A 224 7.53 -3.67 33.37
N PRO A 225 6.74 -3.50 34.45
CA PRO A 225 6.21 -2.19 34.83
C PRO A 225 7.29 -1.12 35.00
N GLU A 226 8.45 -1.49 35.56
CA GLU A 226 9.60 -0.61 35.76
C GLU A 226 10.22 -0.19 34.43
N ALA A 227 10.45 -1.15 33.53
CA ALA A 227 11.00 -0.88 32.20
C ALA A 227 10.06 -0.01 31.36
N LEU A 228 8.74 -0.23 31.49
CA LEU A 228 7.73 0.61 30.83
C LEU A 228 7.76 2.04 31.38
N ALA A 229 7.81 2.21 32.70
CA ALA A 229 7.88 3.53 33.34
C ALA A 229 9.15 4.30 32.94
N GLU A 230 10.28 3.60 32.82
CA GLU A 230 11.54 4.19 32.34
C GLU A 230 11.48 4.58 30.86
N CYS A 231 10.83 3.77 30.03
CA CYS A 231 10.60 4.09 28.61
C CYS A 231 9.72 5.34 28.46
N LEU A 232 8.61 5.42 29.21
CA LEU A 232 7.67 6.54 29.12
C LEU A 232 8.31 7.89 29.47
N LYS A 233 9.32 7.92 30.36
CA LYS A 233 10.09 9.12 30.70
C LYS A 233 10.94 9.66 29.55
N GLN A 234 11.27 8.82 28.57
CA GLN A 234 12.12 9.17 27.42
C GLN A 234 11.30 9.67 26.22
N LEU A 235 9.97 9.54 26.25
CA LEU A 235 9.14 9.93 25.13
C LEU A 235 9.08 11.46 25.02
N PRO A 236 9.40 12.03 23.84
CA PRO A 236 9.20 13.45 23.60
C PRO A 236 7.69 13.76 23.50
N GLN A 237 7.38 15.05 23.60
CA GLN A 237 6.05 15.54 23.26
C GLN A 237 5.84 15.45 21.74
N ASP A 238 4.69 14.93 21.31
CA ASP A 238 4.31 14.93 19.90
C ASP A 238 4.01 16.35 19.38
N SER A 239 4.34 16.61 18.12
CA SER A 239 3.93 17.85 17.45
C SER A 239 2.44 17.84 17.12
N ILE A 240 1.83 19.03 17.09
CA ILE A 240 0.41 19.18 16.75
C ILE A 240 0.16 18.70 15.31
N GLU A 241 1.08 19.00 14.40
CA GLU A 241 1.04 18.61 12.99
C GLU A 241 1.11 17.08 12.85
N GLY A 242 1.97 16.42 13.63
CA GLY A 242 2.10 14.96 13.63
C GLY A 242 0.82 14.27 14.11
N ILE A 243 0.19 14.81 15.15
CA ILE A 243 -1.10 14.33 15.68
C ILE A 243 -2.22 14.55 14.66
N ALA A 244 -2.31 15.76 14.11
CA ALA A 244 -3.34 16.12 13.14
C ALA A 244 -3.24 15.23 11.90
N ALA A 245 -2.03 15.06 11.35
CA ALA A 245 -1.79 14.19 10.21
C ALA A 245 -2.11 12.72 10.53
N HIS A 246 -1.72 12.23 11.72
CA HIS A 246 -2.08 10.88 12.16
C HIS A 246 -3.60 10.67 12.22
N ASN A 247 -4.32 11.59 12.86
CA ASN A 247 -5.78 11.53 12.95
C ASN A 247 -6.44 11.60 11.57
N GLN A 248 -5.96 12.47 10.68
CA GLN A 248 -6.46 12.55 9.31
C GLN A 248 -6.27 11.23 8.57
N ARG A 249 -5.10 10.60 8.67
CA ARG A 249 -4.87 9.27 8.06
C ARG A 249 -5.78 8.20 8.64
N GLN A 250 -6.02 8.20 9.94
CA GLN A 250 -6.98 7.26 10.56
C GLN A 250 -8.40 7.48 10.02
N LEU A 251 -8.81 8.74 9.86
CA LEU A 251 -10.08 9.08 9.24
C LEU A 251 -10.11 8.59 7.78
N ASP A 252 -9.12 8.93 6.96
CA ASP A 252 -9.12 8.54 5.54
C ASP A 252 -9.09 7.02 5.33
N GLN A 253 -8.41 6.29 6.24
CA GLN A 253 -8.32 4.83 6.17
C GLN A 253 -9.60 4.12 6.63
N TRP A 254 -10.26 4.64 7.67
CA TRP A 254 -11.35 3.93 8.35
C TRP A 254 -12.72 4.59 8.23
N ARG A 255 -12.81 5.79 7.66
CA ARG A 255 -14.09 6.48 7.45
C ARG A 255 -14.98 5.63 6.55
N SER A 256 -16.15 5.28 7.06
CA SER A 256 -17.14 4.57 6.26
C SER A 256 -17.70 5.51 5.18
N ASN A 257 -17.76 5.05 3.93
CA ASN A 257 -18.39 5.78 2.82
C ASN A 257 -19.90 6.02 3.04
N LYS A 258 -20.52 5.37 4.02
CA LYS A 258 -21.95 5.50 4.34
C LYS A 258 -22.35 6.89 4.86
N LEU A 259 -21.39 7.74 5.25
CA LEU A 259 -21.66 9.09 5.75
C LEU A 259 -21.84 10.14 4.63
N ASN A 260 -21.57 9.78 3.36
CA ASN A 260 -21.73 10.66 2.20
C ASN A 260 -22.96 10.32 1.34
N GLN A 261 -23.91 9.54 1.87
CA GLN A 261 -25.24 9.48 1.26
C GLN A 261 -26.00 10.75 1.63
N GLU A 262 -25.74 11.82 0.87
CA GLU A 262 -26.73 12.89 0.75
C GLU A 262 -28.05 12.24 0.29
N LYS A 263 -29.11 12.52 1.04
CA LYS A 263 -30.48 12.17 0.68
C LYS A 263 -30.96 13.01 -0.49
#